data_AF-A0A537L097-F1
#
_entry.id   AF-A0A537L097-F1
#
_cell.length_a   1.000
_cell.length_b   1.000
_cell.length_c   1.000
_cell.angle_alpha   90.00
_cell.angle_beta   90.00
_cell.angle_gamma   90.00
#
_symmetry.space_group_name_H-M   'P 1'
#
loop_
_entity.id
_entity.type
_entity.pdbx_description
1 polymer ?
#
loop_
_entity_poly.entity_id
_entity_poly.type
_entity_poly.pdbx_seq_one_letter_code
_entity_poly.pdbx_strand_id
1 'polypeptide(L)'
;MTGPLPAFLPNRLTVDCASRVNFRTFRQNASYLGLTGVVSMTFVRGSQGTYPAGNLFLYPWLKPKGAALGAGKAWNCVMPTSTTLSAAASPIPGTSLPMDEYFCRLVVQAPWTSFIGVTVDEPHNTADARLDWFSNIDRLADGKGIGIDWTSANLNHPWFGGSHFIPSSDTCYGKAWRQLIAGGLMQASSGVC
;
A
#
# COMPACT_ATOMS: atom_id res chain seq x y z
N MET A 1 12.37 12.97 20.07
CA MET A 1 11.66 11.76 20.55
C MET A 1 11.94 10.63 19.57
N THR A 2 12.78 9.69 19.97
CA THR A 2 13.07 8.44 19.26
C THR A 2 12.07 7.38 19.73
N GLY A 3 10.94 7.24 19.03
CA GLY A 3 10.17 6.00 19.14
C GLY A 3 10.95 4.91 18.40
N PRO A 4 11.26 3.74 19.00
CA PRO A 4 11.94 2.71 18.24
C PRO A 4 10.93 2.15 17.25
N LEU A 5 11.25 2.13 15.95
CA LEU A 5 10.83 1.00 15.13
C LEU A 5 11.24 -0.24 15.94
N PRO A 6 10.30 -1.08 16.39
CA PRO A 6 10.67 -2.23 17.19
C PRO A 6 11.61 -3.12 16.38
N ALA A 7 12.34 -4.00 17.04
CA ALA A 7 13.25 -5.00 16.45
C ALA A 7 12.59 -5.99 15.46
N PHE A 8 11.41 -5.65 14.93
CA PHE A 8 10.65 -6.37 13.95
C PHE A 8 10.96 -5.84 12.54
N LEU A 9 11.76 -6.61 11.83
CA LEU A 9 11.92 -6.53 10.38
C LEU A 9 11.73 -7.97 9.87
N PRO A 10 10.62 -8.29 9.20
CA PRO A 10 10.39 -9.65 8.75
C PRO A 10 11.35 -9.99 7.61
N ASN A 11 11.75 -11.27 7.50
CA ASN A 11 12.61 -11.72 6.38
C ASN A 11 11.89 -11.67 5.02
N ARG A 12 10.55 -11.69 5.02
CA ARG A 12 9.70 -11.55 3.83
C ARG A 12 8.33 -11.03 4.22
N LEU A 13 7.67 -10.34 3.30
CA LEU A 13 6.25 -10.03 3.44
C LEU A 13 5.38 -11.16 2.89
N THR A 14 4.22 -11.35 3.51
CA THR A 14 3.13 -12.15 2.96
C THR A 14 2.15 -11.28 2.19
N VAL A 15 1.52 -11.83 1.16
CA VAL A 15 0.51 -11.13 0.34
C VAL A 15 -0.68 -12.06 0.13
N ASP A 16 -1.83 -11.68 0.67
CA ASP A 16 -3.05 -12.46 0.57
C ASP A 16 -3.71 -12.37 -0.82
N CYS A 17 -4.66 -13.29 -1.07
CA CYS A 17 -5.33 -13.38 -2.36
C CYS A 17 -6.15 -12.12 -2.68
N ALA A 18 -6.72 -11.46 -1.66
CA ALA A 18 -7.44 -10.20 -1.82
C ALA A 18 -6.52 -9.08 -2.36
N SER A 19 -5.33 -8.93 -1.77
CA SER A 19 -4.33 -7.94 -2.19
C SER A 19 -3.82 -8.22 -3.60
N ARG A 20 -3.66 -9.49 -3.98
CA ARG A 20 -3.32 -9.90 -5.36
C ARG A 20 -4.42 -9.54 -6.35
N VAL A 21 -5.69 -9.77 -6.00
CA VAL A 21 -6.83 -9.38 -6.84
C VAL A 21 -6.90 -7.85 -6.97
N ASN A 22 -6.73 -7.11 -5.87
CA ASN A 22 -6.69 -5.65 -5.88
C ASN A 22 -5.56 -5.10 -6.74
N PHE A 23 -4.37 -5.69 -6.66
CA PHE A 23 -3.25 -5.34 -7.53
C PHE A 23 -3.60 -5.55 -9.01
N ARG A 24 -4.22 -6.69 -9.35
CA ARG A 24 -4.68 -6.99 -10.71
C ARG A 24 -5.71 -5.97 -11.20
N THR A 25 -6.70 -5.62 -10.37
CA THR A 25 -7.74 -4.62 -10.68
C THR A 25 -7.11 -3.27 -11.01
N PHE A 26 -6.17 -2.83 -10.18
CA PHE A 26 -5.37 -1.63 -10.42
C PHE A 26 -4.59 -1.73 -11.74
N ARG A 27 -3.87 -2.82 -12.00
CA ARG A 27 -3.10 -2.97 -13.24
C ARG A 27 -3.93 -2.89 -14.50
N GLN A 28 -5.14 -3.44 -14.48
CA GLN A 28 -6.06 -3.38 -15.62
C GLN A 28 -6.60 -1.96 -15.87
N ASN A 29 -6.49 -1.06 -14.89
CA ASN A 29 -7.12 0.25 -14.91
C ASN A 29 -6.22 1.36 -14.34
N ALA A 30 -4.91 1.26 -14.58
CA ALA A 30 -3.90 2.09 -13.91
C ALA A 30 -4.09 3.60 -14.16
N SER A 31 -4.67 4.01 -15.29
CA SER A 31 -4.97 5.42 -15.54
C SER A 31 -6.14 5.97 -14.68
N TYR A 32 -6.94 5.10 -14.07
CA TYR A 32 -8.13 5.45 -13.27
C TYR A 32 -7.96 5.12 -11.79
N LEU A 33 -7.13 4.12 -11.49
CA LEU A 33 -6.87 3.64 -10.15
C LEU A 33 -5.41 3.84 -9.77
N GLY A 34 -5.16 4.28 -8.55
CA GLY A 34 -3.89 4.05 -7.87
C GLY A 34 -4.00 2.86 -6.93
N LEU A 35 -2.91 2.52 -6.25
CA LEU A 35 -2.89 1.48 -5.23
C LEU A 35 -2.24 2.01 -3.97
N THR A 36 -2.83 1.73 -2.81
CA THR A 36 -2.23 2.03 -1.51
C THR A 36 -1.79 0.73 -0.87
N GLY A 37 -0.54 0.69 -0.42
CA GLY A 37 0.06 -0.47 0.23
C GLY A 37 0.28 -0.24 1.71
N VAL A 38 0.06 -1.28 2.51
CA VAL A 38 0.16 -1.22 3.97
C VAL A 38 0.80 -2.47 4.49
N VAL A 39 1.87 -2.31 5.27
CA VAL A 39 2.52 -3.45 5.94
C VAL A 39 2.17 -3.42 7.42
N SER A 40 1.60 -4.51 7.93
CA SER A 40 1.43 -4.68 9.37
C SER A 40 2.80 -4.84 10.05
N MET A 41 3.10 -3.97 11.02
CA MET A 41 4.31 -4.08 11.85
C MET A 41 4.13 -5.01 13.04
N THR A 42 2.89 -5.35 13.35
CA THR A 42 2.52 -6.21 14.47
C THR A 42 1.37 -7.12 14.07
N PHE A 43 1.02 -8.06 14.93
CA PHE A 43 -0.21 -8.82 14.79
C PHE A 43 -1.41 -7.89 14.96
N VAL A 44 -2.37 -7.99 14.04
CA VAL A 44 -3.56 -7.14 14.02
C VAL A 44 -4.81 -7.99 14.00
N ARG A 45 -5.82 -7.60 14.78
CA ARG A 45 -7.19 -8.15 14.69
C ARG A 45 -8.09 -7.17 13.95
N GLY A 46 -8.84 -7.68 12.98
CA GLY A 46 -9.89 -6.93 12.29
C GLY A 46 -11.25 -7.61 12.43
N SER A 47 -12.27 -6.98 11.86
CA SER A 47 -13.63 -7.52 11.83
C SER A 47 -13.75 -8.76 10.95
N GLN A 48 -12.85 -8.92 9.97
CA GLN A 48 -12.86 -10.03 9.00
C GLN A 48 -11.83 -11.13 9.29
N GLY A 49 -11.03 -11.01 10.36
CA GLY A 49 -10.03 -12.01 10.71
C GLY A 49 -8.85 -11.45 11.48
N THR A 50 -7.79 -12.25 11.52
CA THR A 50 -6.53 -11.88 12.15
C THR A 50 -5.41 -11.85 11.13
N TYR A 51 -4.47 -10.95 11.34
CA TYR A 51 -3.42 -10.65 10.39
C TYR A 51 -2.07 -10.74 11.07
N PRO A 52 -1.15 -11.59 10.58
CA PRO A 52 0.19 -11.66 11.13
C PRO A 52 0.95 -10.35 10.86
N ALA A 53 1.99 -10.12 11.66
CA ALA A 53 2.96 -9.08 11.36
C ALA A 53 3.69 -9.42 10.05
N GLY A 54 4.00 -8.40 9.24
CA GLY A 54 4.63 -8.56 7.93
C GLY A 54 3.67 -8.90 6.79
N ASN A 55 2.36 -8.70 6.98
CA ASN A 55 1.40 -8.86 5.89
C ASN A 55 1.28 -7.55 5.11
N LEU A 56 1.42 -7.63 3.79
CA LEU A 56 1.20 -6.51 2.88
C LEU A 56 -0.24 -6.54 2.38
N PHE A 57 -1.00 -5.51 2.73
CA PHE A 57 -2.33 -5.25 2.23
C PHE A 57 -2.28 -4.25 1.09
N LEU A 58 -3.07 -4.49 0.05
CA LEU A 58 -3.12 -3.62 -1.12
C LEU A 58 -4.57 -3.24 -1.40
N TYR A 59 -4.84 -1.93 -1.52
CA TYR A 59 -6.17 -1.38 -1.74
C TYR A 59 -6.15 -0.44 -2.95
N PRO A 60 -7.00 -0.65 -3.97
CA PRO A 60 -7.11 0.30 -5.06
C PRO A 60 -7.86 1.54 -4.60
N TRP A 61 -7.57 2.68 -5.21
CA TRP A 61 -8.28 3.93 -4.97
C TRP A 61 -8.48 4.72 -6.24
N LEU A 62 -9.53 5.53 -6.28
CA LEU A 62 -9.87 6.32 -7.46
C LEU A 62 -8.98 7.55 -7.59
N LYS A 63 -8.22 7.59 -8.69
CA LYS A 63 -7.58 8.82 -9.15
C LYS A 63 -8.65 9.85 -9.57
N PRO A 64 -8.28 11.13 -9.72
CA PRO A 64 -9.20 12.16 -10.24
C PRO A 64 -9.90 11.75 -11.56
N LYS A 65 -9.16 11.12 -12.49
CA LYS A 65 -9.72 10.62 -13.75
C LYS A 65 -10.74 9.49 -13.54
N GLY A 66 -10.54 8.62 -12.55
CA GLY A 66 -11.49 7.59 -12.17
C GLY A 66 -12.74 8.16 -11.48
N ALA A 67 -12.55 9.12 -10.58
CA ALA A 67 -13.63 9.82 -9.89
C ALA A 67 -14.53 10.60 -10.87
N ALA A 68 -13.94 11.18 -11.92
CA ALA A 68 -14.67 11.90 -12.97
C ALA A 68 -15.62 11.01 -13.80
N LEU A 69 -15.49 9.68 -13.74
CA LEU A 69 -16.43 8.76 -14.38
C LEU A 69 -17.76 8.63 -13.60
N GLY A 70 -17.84 9.18 -12.39
CA GLY A 70 -19.03 9.16 -11.54
C GLY A 70 -19.49 7.73 -11.19
N ALA A 71 -20.78 7.58 -10.89
CA ALA A 71 -21.41 6.30 -10.54
C ALA A 71 -21.50 5.30 -11.71
N GLY A 72 -21.06 5.66 -12.92
CA GLY A 72 -21.19 4.84 -14.13
C GLY A 72 -20.28 3.61 -14.18
N LYS A 73 -19.28 3.50 -13.28
CA LYS A 73 -18.42 2.33 -13.17
C LYS A 73 -18.15 2.00 -11.70
N ALA A 74 -18.61 0.82 -11.27
CA ALA A 74 -18.30 0.30 -9.94
C ALA A 74 -16.85 -0.21 -9.92
N TRP A 75 -16.03 0.42 -9.08
CA TRP A 75 -14.63 0.06 -8.89
C TRP A 75 -14.51 -0.75 -7.60
N ASN A 76 -14.52 -2.08 -7.71
CA ASN A 76 -14.51 -2.94 -6.52
C ASN A 76 -13.09 -3.10 -5.95
N CYS A 77 -12.96 -2.83 -4.66
CA CYS A 77 -11.85 -3.24 -3.81
C CYS A 77 -12.27 -4.49 -3.05
N VAL A 78 -11.54 -5.57 -3.20
CA VAL A 78 -11.71 -6.79 -2.40
C VAL A 78 -11.15 -6.56 -1.01
N MET A 79 -11.84 -7.04 0.02
CA MET A 79 -11.43 -6.88 1.41
C MET A 79 -10.35 -7.91 1.78
N PRO A 80 -9.41 -7.57 2.69
CA PRO A 80 -8.42 -8.51 3.19
C PRO A 80 -9.03 -9.82 3.65
N THR A 81 -8.28 -10.92 3.53
CA THR A 81 -8.68 -12.28 3.97
C THR A 81 -9.94 -12.88 3.33
N SER A 82 -10.65 -12.16 2.46
CA SER A 82 -11.81 -12.70 1.76
C SER A 82 -11.94 -12.13 0.35
N THR A 83 -11.88 -13.01 -0.65
CA THR A 83 -12.15 -12.63 -2.06
C THR A 83 -13.63 -12.44 -2.38
N THR A 84 -14.52 -12.75 -1.44
CA THR A 84 -15.98 -12.67 -1.63
C THR A 84 -16.58 -11.38 -1.10
N LEU A 85 -15.82 -10.61 -0.32
CA LEU A 85 -16.24 -9.34 0.24
C LEU A 85 -15.58 -8.19 -0.53
N SER A 86 -16.37 -7.21 -0.95
CA SER A 86 -15.89 -6.04 -1.65
C SER A 86 -16.56 -4.75 -1.20
N ALA A 87 -15.81 -3.65 -1.27
CA ALA A 87 -16.30 -2.28 -1.08
C ALA A 87 -15.89 -1.43 -2.29
N ALA A 88 -16.58 -0.31 -2.50
CA ALA A 88 -16.19 0.63 -3.54
C ALA A 88 -14.80 1.23 -3.23
N ALA A 89 -13.95 1.33 -4.25
CA ALA A 89 -12.77 2.18 -4.23
C ALA A 89 -13.25 3.63 -4.26
N SER A 90 -13.46 4.23 -3.11
CA SER A 90 -13.86 5.64 -2.99
C SER A 90 -12.66 6.49 -2.57
N PRO A 91 -12.48 7.69 -3.14
CA PRO A 91 -11.57 8.66 -2.56
C PRO A 91 -12.20 9.22 -1.28
N ILE A 92 -11.41 9.39 -0.23
CA ILE A 92 -11.84 10.08 0.98
C ILE A 92 -11.77 11.59 0.70
N PRO A 93 -12.87 12.34 0.88
CA PRO A 93 -12.85 13.79 0.71
C PRO A 93 -11.81 14.45 1.62
N GLY A 94 -10.89 15.23 1.04
CA GLY A 94 -9.94 16.06 1.81
C GLY A 94 -8.73 15.33 2.41
N THR A 95 -8.50 14.06 2.10
CA THR A 95 -7.28 13.35 2.51
C THR A 95 -6.49 12.88 1.31
N SER A 96 -5.17 12.76 1.48
CA SER A 96 -4.24 12.33 0.42
C SER A 96 -4.30 10.83 0.14
N LEU A 97 -4.89 9.99 1.02
CA LEU A 97 -4.94 8.54 0.82
C LEU A 97 -6.24 7.88 1.32
N PRO A 98 -6.74 6.85 0.61
CA PRO A 98 -8.02 6.14 0.84
C PRO A 98 -8.05 5.28 2.12
N MET A 99 -6.95 5.22 2.87
CA MET A 99 -6.82 4.23 3.94
C MET A 99 -7.68 4.53 5.15
N ASP A 100 -7.93 5.78 5.50
CA ASP A 100 -8.78 6.07 6.67
C ASP A 100 -10.19 5.48 6.53
N GLU A 101 -10.75 5.33 5.32
CA GLU A 101 -12.05 4.65 5.14
C GLU A 101 -11.92 3.13 5.24
N TYR A 102 -10.85 2.54 4.70
CA TYR A 102 -10.61 1.10 4.83
C TYR A 102 -10.30 0.67 6.27
N PHE A 103 -9.62 1.54 7.04
CA PHE A 103 -9.24 1.33 8.43
C PHE A 103 -10.34 1.75 9.42
N CYS A 104 -10.99 2.90 9.23
CA CYS A 104 -12.02 3.39 10.15
C CYS A 104 -13.42 2.81 9.90
N ARG A 105 -13.77 2.44 8.65
CA ARG A 105 -15.13 1.94 8.33
C ARG A 105 -15.20 0.47 8.00
N LEU A 106 -14.15 -0.13 7.42
CA LEU A 106 -14.35 -1.37 6.67
C LEU A 106 -13.75 -2.65 7.26
N VAL A 107 -12.52 -2.74 7.78
CA VAL A 107 -11.99 -4.11 8.06
C VAL A 107 -11.02 -4.26 9.23
N VAL A 108 -10.21 -3.25 9.56
CA VAL A 108 -9.02 -3.45 10.42
C VAL A 108 -9.10 -2.57 11.68
N GLN A 109 -9.41 -3.18 12.83
CA GLN A 109 -9.39 -2.51 14.13
C GLN A 109 -7.95 -2.47 14.69
N ALA A 110 -7.10 -1.65 14.10
CA ALA A 110 -5.80 -1.36 14.67
C ALA A 110 -5.45 0.12 14.54
N PRO A 111 -4.67 0.66 15.50
CA PRO A 111 -4.08 1.96 15.35
C PRO A 111 -3.32 2.05 14.02
N TRP A 112 -3.42 3.18 13.32
CA TRP A 112 -2.58 3.47 12.15
C TRP A 112 -1.08 3.34 12.49
N THR A 113 -0.73 3.46 13.78
CA THR A 113 0.58 3.15 14.34
C THR A 113 1.02 1.69 14.28
N SER A 114 0.18 0.79 13.78
CA SER A 114 0.55 -0.60 13.57
C SER A 114 1.05 -0.86 12.16
N PHE A 115 1.20 0.19 11.34
CA PHE A 115 1.36 0.06 9.90
C PHE A 115 2.42 0.98 9.31
N ILE A 116 3.07 0.50 8.26
CA ILE A 116 3.89 1.30 7.34
C ILE A 116 3.12 1.43 6.04
N GLY A 117 2.94 2.66 5.55
CA GLY A 117 2.19 2.94 4.33
C GLY A 117 3.08 3.29 3.14
N VAL A 118 2.57 3.02 1.94
CA VAL A 118 3.12 3.48 0.65
C VAL A 118 2.00 3.71 -0.35
N THR A 119 2.28 4.50 -1.39
CA THR A 119 1.40 4.59 -2.56
C THR A 119 2.12 4.02 -3.77
N VAL A 120 1.38 3.31 -4.60
CA VAL A 120 1.88 2.64 -5.80
C VAL A 120 1.06 3.15 -6.98
N ASP A 121 1.76 3.52 -8.04
CA ASP A 121 1.16 4.06 -9.25
C ASP A 121 1.85 3.54 -10.53
N GLU A 122 1.49 4.11 -11.68
CA GLU A 122 2.28 4.11 -12.90
C GLU A 122 3.69 4.69 -12.61
N PRO A 123 4.73 4.27 -13.36
CA PRO A 123 6.08 4.76 -13.15
C PRO A 123 6.14 6.29 -13.12
N HIS A 124 6.85 6.83 -12.12
CA HIS A 124 7.13 8.25 -12.05
C HIS A 124 8.03 8.66 -13.22
N ASN A 125 7.90 9.91 -13.66
CA ASN A 125 8.84 10.45 -14.65
C ASN A 125 10.26 10.55 -14.04
N THR A 126 11.25 10.74 -14.90
CA THR A 126 12.67 10.77 -14.50
C THR A 126 13.01 11.89 -13.52
N ALA A 127 12.26 12.99 -13.51
CA ALA A 127 12.50 14.09 -12.58
C ALA A 127 12.00 13.72 -11.17
N ASP A 128 10.78 13.22 -11.07
CA ASP A 128 10.18 12.79 -9.80
C ASP A 128 10.93 11.60 -9.21
N ALA A 129 11.31 10.62 -10.05
CA ALA A 129 12.06 9.43 -9.61
C ALA A 129 13.45 9.72 -9.01
N ARG A 130 13.95 10.97 -9.09
CA ARG A 130 15.19 11.41 -8.42
C ARG A 130 14.98 11.83 -6.97
N LEU A 131 13.73 12.11 -6.57
CA LEU A 131 13.43 12.52 -5.21
C LEU A 131 13.52 11.29 -4.30
N ASP A 132 14.12 11.45 -3.12
CA ASP A 132 14.40 10.34 -2.22
C ASP A 132 13.15 9.54 -1.86
N TRP A 133 11.99 10.20 -1.81
CA TRP A 133 10.72 9.59 -1.45
C TRP A 133 9.93 9.01 -2.62
N PHE A 134 10.48 9.00 -3.83
CA PHE A 134 9.96 8.24 -4.96
C PHE A 134 10.92 7.12 -5.37
N SER A 135 10.37 6.07 -5.97
CA SER A 135 11.16 5.03 -6.64
C SER A 135 10.37 4.42 -7.78
N ASN A 136 11.05 4.01 -8.85
CA ASN A 136 10.46 3.15 -9.87
C ASN A 136 10.98 1.72 -9.69
N ILE A 137 10.10 0.76 -9.88
CA ILE A 137 10.47 -0.63 -10.12
C ILE A 137 10.16 -0.88 -11.58
N ASP A 138 11.19 -1.12 -12.40
CA ASP A 138 11.03 -1.20 -13.86
C ASP A 138 10.31 -2.48 -14.31
N ARG A 139 10.41 -3.56 -13.53
CA ARG A 139 9.83 -4.85 -13.87
C ARG A 139 9.36 -5.63 -12.66
N LEU A 140 8.06 -5.92 -12.64
CA LEU A 140 7.43 -6.87 -11.73
C LEU A 140 7.23 -8.24 -12.41
N ALA A 141 6.54 -9.17 -11.75
CA ALA A 141 6.36 -10.55 -12.24
C ALA A 141 5.50 -10.58 -13.52
N ASP A 142 4.63 -9.59 -13.71
CA ASP A 142 3.84 -9.39 -14.94
C ASP A 142 4.63 -8.67 -16.06
N GLY A 143 5.91 -8.36 -15.83
CA GLY A 143 6.78 -7.69 -16.79
C GLY A 143 6.62 -6.16 -16.84
N LYS A 144 5.74 -5.57 -16.03
CA LYS A 144 5.45 -4.13 -16.06
C LYS A 144 6.12 -3.39 -14.90
N GLY A 145 6.37 -2.10 -15.12
CA GLY A 145 6.93 -1.22 -14.10
C GLY A 145 5.87 -0.51 -13.26
N ILE A 146 6.26 -0.06 -12.07
CA ILE A 146 5.43 0.72 -11.14
C ILE A 146 6.23 1.86 -10.52
N GLY A 147 5.54 2.94 -10.17
CA GLY A 147 6.06 4.00 -9.30
C GLY A 147 5.66 3.73 -7.86
N ILE A 148 6.52 4.05 -6.90
CA ILE A 148 6.24 3.98 -5.47
C ILE A 148 6.55 5.33 -4.83
N ASP A 149 5.55 5.87 -4.14
CA ASP A 149 5.65 6.99 -3.22
C ASP A 149 5.78 6.48 -1.78
N TRP A 150 6.90 6.81 -1.16
CA TRP A 150 7.23 6.42 0.22
C TRP A 150 6.74 7.44 1.26
N THR A 151 6.13 8.56 0.84
CA THR A 151 5.73 9.67 1.71
C THR A 151 4.42 9.50 2.44
N SER A 152 3.70 8.38 2.29
CA SER A 152 2.28 8.25 2.68
C SER A 152 1.94 8.94 4.02
N ALA A 153 1.60 10.24 3.96
CA ALA A 153 1.85 11.16 5.07
C ALA A 153 0.92 10.92 6.26
N ASN A 154 -0.16 10.17 6.02
CA ASN A 154 -1.17 9.82 7.01
C ASN A 154 -0.85 8.51 7.75
N LEU A 155 0.15 7.76 7.29
CA LEU A 155 0.48 6.42 7.79
C LEU A 155 1.94 6.34 8.22
N ASN A 156 2.76 7.17 7.59
CA ASN A 156 4.13 7.42 7.97
C ASN A 156 4.17 8.68 8.84
N HIS A 157 3.68 8.60 10.07
CA HIS A 157 4.11 9.50 11.16
C HIS A 157 5.66 9.39 11.28
N PRO A 158 6.38 10.12 12.16
CA PRO A 158 7.84 10.07 12.23
C PRO A 158 8.41 8.74 12.76
N TRP A 159 8.09 7.60 12.12
CA TRP A 159 8.59 6.25 12.36
C TRP A 159 10.10 6.19 12.21
N PHE A 160 10.58 6.81 11.13
CA PHE A 160 11.97 6.76 10.72
C PHE A 160 12.65 8.06 11.13
N GLY A 161 12.99 8.17 12.42
CA GLY A 161 13.83 9.25 12.94
C GLY A 161 13.31 10.67 12.71
N GLY A 162 11.99 10.89 12.77
CA GLY A 162 11.40 12.20 12.47
C GLY A 162 10.88 12.38 11.04
N SER A 163 11.06 11.37 10.18
CA SER A 163 10.68 11.43 8.76
C SER A 163 9.22 11.04 8.50
N HIS A 164 8.53 11.78 7.63
CA HIS A 164 7.20 11.44 7.10
C HIS A 164 7.24 10.41 5.95
N PHE A 165 8.40 9.83 5.66
CA PHE A 165 8.59 8.85 4.59
C PHE A 165 9.57 7.76 5.01
N ILE A 166 9.51 6.58 4.35
CA ILE A 166 10.49 5.51 4.54
C ILE A 166 11.82 5.96 3.91
N PRO A 167 12.95 6.10 4.63
CA PRO A 167 14.20 6.62 4.05
C PRO A 167 14.78 5.73 2.94
N SER A 168 15.49 6.35 2.00
CA SER A 168 16.30 5.65 0.97
C SER A 168 17.63 5.13 1.54
N SER A 169 18.01 5.58 2.73
CA SER A 169 19.18 5.14 3.49
C SER A 169 18.85 3.99 4.45
N ASP A 170 19.89 3.44 5.10
CA ASP A 170 19.73 2.42 6.15
C ASP A 170 19.29 2.99 7.50
N THR A 171 19.04 4.31 7.57
CA THR A 171 18.46 4.95 8.74
C THR A 171 17.16 4.23 9.11
N CYS A 172 17.12 3.64 10.30
CA CYS A 172 15.97 2.90 10.80
C CYS A 172 15.49 1.78 9.84
N TYR A 173 16.42 1.10 9.15
CA TYR A 173 16.14 0.03 8.18
C TYR A 173 15.38 0.48 6.91
N GLY A 174 15.46 1.75 6.53
CA GLY A 174 14.75 2.31 5.37
C GLY A 174 14.92 1.48 4.09
N LYS A 175 16.16 1.20 3.66
CA LYS A 175 16.44 0.33 2.50
C LYS A 175 15.81 -1.05 2.62
N ALA A 176 15.92 -1.69 3.78
CA ALA A 176 15.40 -3.03 3.98
C ALA A 176 13.87 -3.06 3.88
N TRP A 177 13.18 -2.07 4.47
CA TRP A 177 11.73 -1.93 4.32
C TRP A 177 11.31 -1.70 2.87
N ARG A 178 11.99 -0.81 2.14
CA ARG A 178 11.72 -0.59 0.72
C ARG A 178 11.89 -1.87 -0.10
N GLN A 179 12.94 -2.64 0.16
CA GLN A 179 13.18 -3.93 -0.50
C GLN A 179 12.10 -4.97 -0.17
N LEU A 180 11.69 -5.08 1.10
CA LEU A 180 10.61 -5.98 1.52
C LEU A 180 9.29 -5.64 0.84
N ILE A 181 8.93 -4.36 0.79
CA ILE A 181 7.72 -3.87 0.15
C ILE A 181 7.77 -4.12 -1.37
N ALA A 182 8.90 -3.82 -2.02
CA ALA A 182 9.12 -4.15 -3.43
C ALA A 182 8.97 -5.66 -3.70
N GLY A 183 9.52 -6.50 -2.83
CA GLY A 183 9.36 -7.96 -2.90
C GLY A 183 7.92 -8.42 -2.69
N GLY A 184 7.15 -7.76 -1.82
CA GLY A 184 5.72 -7.97 -1.68
C GLY A 184 4.94 -7.59 -2.94
N LEU A 185 5.24 -6.45 -3.55
CA LEU A 185 4.61 -6.01 -4.81
C LEU A 185 4.94 -6.93 -5.98
N MET A 186 6.17 -7.45 -6.02
CA MET A 186 6.57 -8.52 -6.95
C MET A 186 5.69 -9.76 -6.76
N GLN A 187 5.51 -10.24 -5.53
CA GLN A 187 4.61 -11.36 -5.24
C GLN A 187 3.16 -11.05 -5.66
N ALA A 188 2.66 -9.85 -5.37
CA ALA A 188 1.31 -9.42 -5.70
C ALA A 188 1.05 -9.46 -7.23
N SER A 189 2.03 -8.99 -8.00
CA SER A 189 1.97 -8.91 -9.45
C SER A 189 1.92 -10.26 -10.17
N SER A 190 2.35 -11.35 -9.52
CA SER A 190 2.20 -12.70 -10.08
C SER A 190 0.72 -13.08 -10.28
N GLY A 191 -0.18 -12.46 -9.51
CA GLY A 191 -1.62 -12.61 -9.66
C GLY A 191 -2.17 -14.00 -9.35
N VAL A 192 -1.36 -14.97 -8.93
CA VAL A 192 -1.79 -16.32 -8.57
C VAL A 192 -2.33 -16.31 -7.15
N CYS A 193 -3.55 -16.79 -6.93
CA CYS A 193 -4.20 -16.89 -5.62
C CYS A 193 -4.43 -18.36 -5.28
#